data_AF-A0A813PVS4-F1
#
_entry.id   AF-A0A813PVS4-F1
#
_cell.length_a   1.000
_cell.length_b   1.000
_cell.length_c   1.000
_cell.angle_alpha   90.00
_cell.angle_beta   90.00
_cell.angle_gamma   90.00
#
_symmetry.space_group_name_H-M   'P 1'
#
loop_
_entity.id
_entity.type
_entity.pdbx_description
1 polymer ?
#
loop_
_entity_poly.entity_id
_entity_poly.type
_entity_poly.pdbx_seq_one_letter_code
_entity_poly.pdbx_strand_id
1 'polypeptide(L)'
;MRLIQILLTVFCGILLANGIFEYLILGIFGLVFNIRSKYDSILLILLGILLSLFSIYALIAIWKNNIKLLIVSIIILIILFILTLVKSITEINELGLRLIRTEWIAIRITELVLRLTGISTLMVYIIQLKQDYYLINS
;
A
#
# COMPACT_ATOMS: atom_id res chain seq x y z
N MET A 1 9.76 -20.73 1.28
CA MET A 1 8.54 -20.12 1.86
C MET A 1 8.79 -19.09 2.97
N ARG A 2 9.46 -19.44 4.08
CA ARG A 2 9.57 -18.52 5.25
C ARG A 2 10.18 -17.16 4.93
N LEU A 3 11.19 -17.09 4.05
CA LEU A 3 11.81 -15.82 3.66
C LEU A 3 10.82 -14.86 2.98
N ILE A 4 10.04 -15.34 2.00
CA ILE A 4 9.04 -14.53 1.29
C ILE A 4 7.93 -14.07 2.25
N GLN A 5 7.53 -14.95 3.16
CA GLN A 5 6.55 -14.62 4.20
C GLN A 5 7.06 -13.49 5.12
N ILE A 6 8.33 -13.53 5.51
CA ILE A 6 8.97 -12.47 6.31
C ILE A 6 9.04 -11.17 5.51
N LEU A 7 9.48 -11.20 4.26
CA LEU A 7 9.54 -10.02 3.39
C LEU A 7 8.17 -9.37 3.21
N LEU A 8 7.12 -10.17 2.99
CA LEU A 8 5.75 -9.69 2.90
C LEU A 8 5.24 -9.11 4.22
N THR A 9 5.62 -9.71 5.35
CA THR A 9 5.28 -9.19 6.68
C THR A 9 5.91 -7.81 6.91
N VAL A 10 7.19 -7.65 6.56
CA VAL A 10 7.90 -6.36 6.64
C VAL A 10 7.25 -5.34 5.72
N PHE A 11 6.92 -5.72 4.48
CA PHE A 11 6.23 -4.86 3.53
C PHE A 11 4.87 -4.38 4.06
N CYS A 12 4.04 -5.28 4.60
CA CYS A 12 2.78 -4.91 5.22
C CYS A 12 2.98 -4.02 6.46
N GLY A 13 4.07 -4.21 7.21
CA GLY A 13 4.45 -3.33 8.32
C GLY A 13 4.77 -1.91 7.87
N ILE A 14 5.50 -1.75 6.76
CA ILE A 14 5.79 -0.45 6.15
C ILE A 14 4.49 0.22 5.66
N LEU A 15 3.61 -0.53 4.99
CA LEU A 15 2.30 0.00 4.57
C LEU A 15 1.45 0.44 5.75
N LEU A 16 1.43 -0.33 6.83
CA LEU A 16 0.71 0.03 8.06
C LEU A 16 1.28 1.32 8.67
N ALA A 17 2.60 1.44 8.74
CA ALA A 17 3.25 2.65 9.24
C ALA A 17 2.90 3.87 8.38
N ASN A 18 2.95 3.76 7.05
CA ASN A 18 2.53 4.85 6.16
C ASN A 18 1.04 5.19 6.36
N GLY A 19 0.18 4.17 6.47
CA GLY A 19 -1.24 4.33 6.77
C GLY A 19 -1.49 5.17 8.03
N ILE A 20 -0.76 4.87 9.11
CA ILE A 20 -0.92 5.53 10.41
C ILE A 20 -0.28 6.93 10.41
N PHE A 21 1.00 7.03 10.07
CA PHE A 21 1.77 8.26 10.23
C PHE A 21 1.51 9.26 9.11
N GLU A 22 1.53 8.81 7.86
CA GLU A 22 1.49 9.70 6.71
C GLU A 22 0.06 10.13 6.34
N TYR A 23 -0.92 9.26 6.58
CA TYR A 23 -2.31 9.52 6.20
C TYR A 23 -3.18 9.86 7.41
N LEU A 24 -3.20 9.00 8.44
CA LEU A 24 -4.09 9.17 9.60
C LEU A 24 -3.67 10.35 10.47
N ILE A 25 -2.42 10.37 10.95
CA ILE A 25 -1.93 11.42 11.85
C ILE A 25 -1.91 12.77 11.12
N LEU A 26 -1.28 12.86 9.94
CA LEU A 26 -1.27 14.10 9.16
C LEU A 26 -2.68 14.61 8.80
N GLY A 27 -3.62 13.70 8.49
CA GLY A 27 -5.01 14.06 8.24
C GLY A 27 -5.71 14.62 9.48
N ILE A 28 -5.53 13.99 10.65
CA ILE A 28 -6.07 14.48 11.94
C ILE A 28 -5.48 15.86 12.27
N PHE A 29 -4.17 16.03 12.16
CA PHE A 29 -3.52 17.32 12.37
C PHE A 29 -4.06 18.39 11.41
N GLY A 30 -4.20 18.07 10.12
CA GLY A 30 -4.79 18.98 9.14
C GLY A 30 -6.20 19.43 9.50
N LEU A 31 -7.02 18.52 10.03
CA LEU A 31 -8.40 18.79 10.46
C LEU A 31 -8.45 19.62 11.75
N VAL A 32 -7.66 19.26 12.76
CA VAL A 32 -7.67 19.90 14.10
C VAL A 32 -7.10 21.31 14.05
N PHE A 33 -6.01 21.51 13.32
CA PHE A 33 -5.33 22.80 13.22
C PHE A 33 -5.81 23.65 12.03
N ASN A 34 -6.76 23.14 11.25
CA ASN A 34 -7.38 23.84 10.11
C ASN A 34 -6.34 24.34 9.08
N ILE A 35 -5.25 23.59 8.90
CA ILE A 35 -4.10 23.93 8.03
C ILE A 35 -4.42 23.62 6.55
N ARG A 36 -5.35 22.68 6.30
CA ARG A 36 -5.79 22.25 4.97
C ARG A 36 -7.31 22.37 4.83
N SER A 37 -7.80 22.23 3.60
CA SER A 37 -9.22 22.00 3.35
C SER A 37 -9.72 20.84 4.21
N LYS A 38 -10.91 21.01 4.80
CA LYS A 38 -11.57 19.96 5.60
C LYS A 38 -11.75 18.69 4.77
N TYR A 39 -12.09 18.83 3.48
CA TYR A 39 -12.30 17.70 2.58
C TYR A 39 -11.02 16.90 2.36
N ASP A 40 -9.89 17.57 2.12
CA ASP A 40 -8.59 16.90 1.93
C ASP A 40 -8.15 16.16 3.20
N SER A 41 -8.36 16.78 4.36
CA SER A 41 -8.01 16.18 5.66
C SER A 41 -8.83 14.93 5.94
N ILE A 42 -10.14 14.95 5.67
CA ILE A 42 -11.02 13.78 5.79
C ILE A 42 -10.61 12.67 4.83
N LEU A 43 -10.26 13.03 3.58
CA LEU A 43 -9.84 12.06 2.57
C LEU A 43 -8.53 11.36 2.97
N LEU A 44 -7.58 12.09 3.56
CA LEU A 44 -6.35 11.52 4.12
C LEU A 44 -6.65 10.55 5.27
N ILE A 45 -7.54 10.91 6.20
CA ILE A 45 -7.94 10.03 7.31
C ILE A 45 -8.56 8.73 6.78
N LEU A 46 -9.49 8.84 5.82
CA LEU A 46 -10.13 7.68 5.19
C LEU A 46 -9.12 6.77 4.49
N LEU A 47 -8.16 7.34 3.75
CA LEU A 47 -7.07 6.59 3.13
C LEU A 47 -6.21 5.88 4.19
N GLY A 48 -5.88 6.55 5.29
CA GLY A 48 -5.08 5.97 6.38
C GLY A 48 -5.76 4.79 7.06
N ILE A 49 -7.06 4.92 7.34
CA ILE A 49 -7.87 3.82 7.90
C ILE A 49 -7.92 2.65 6.92
N LEU A 50 -8.19 2.91 5.63
CA LEU A 50 -8.27 1.88 4.60
C LEU A 50 -6.94 1.12 4.46
N LEU A 51 -5.81 1.84 4.42
CA LEU A 51 -4.48 1.24 4.32
C LEU A 51 -4.12 0.40 5.55
N SER A 52 -4.51 0.86 6.74
CA SER A 52 -4.25 0.16 8.00
C SER A 52 -5.05 -1.14 8.08
N LEU A 53 -6.36 -1.09 7.78
CA LEU A 53 -7.22 -2.27 7.72
C LEU A 53 -6.73 -3.27 6.67
N PHE A 54 -6.36 -2.78 5.48
CA PHE A 54 -5.79 -3.61 4.43
C PHE A 54 -4.50 -4.31 4.89
N SER A 55 -3.59 -3.59 5.54
CA SER A 55 -2.29 -4.13 5.96
C SER A 55 -2.47 -5.25 7.00
N ILE A 56 -3.39 -5.06 7.96
CA ILE A 56 -3.75 -6.09 8.95
C ILE A 56 -4.39 -7.31 8.26
N TYR A 57 -5.31 -7.07 7.33
CA TYR A 57 -5.98 -8.13 6.58
C TYR A 57 -4.98 -8.96 5.74
N ALA A 58 -4.07 -8.29 5.04
CA ALA A 58 -3.04 -8.93 4.24
C ALA A 58 -2.08 -9.76 5.11
N LEU A 59 -1.68 -9.25 6.28
CA LEU A 59 -0.90 -10.01 7.26
C LEU A 59 -1.61 -11.30 7.68
N ILE A 60 -2.90 -11.23 8.04
CA ILE A 60 -3.68 -12.42 8.41
C ILE A 60 -3.75 -13.40 7.24
N ALA A 61 -3.93 -12.93 6.01
CA ALA A 61 -3.99 -13.77 4.82
C ALA A 61 -2.67 -14.53 4.58
N ILE A 62 -1.54 -13.83 4.72
CA ILE A 62 -0.19 -14.38 4.59
C ILE A 62 0.05 -15.46 5.66
N TRP A 63 -0.20 -15.15 6.93
CA TRP A 63 0.05 -16.09 8.02
C TRP A 63 -0.88 -17.30 8.04
N LYS A 64 -2.10 -17.17 7.50
CA LYS A 64 -3.04 -18.29 7.33
C LYS A 64 -2.83 -19.09 6.04
N ASN A 65 -1.87 -18.73 5.19
CA ASN A 65 -1.65 -19.36 3.87
C ASN A 65 -2.94 -19.47 3.03
N ASN A 66 -3.89 -18.55 3.20
CA ASN A 66 -5.20 -18.66 2.57
C ASN A 66 -5.20 -17.97 1.20
N ILE A 67 -5.12 -18.78 0.13
CA ILE A 67 -5.04 -18.31 -1.26
C ILE A 67 -6.19 -17.36 -1.62
N LYS A 68 -7.42 -17.62 -1.17
CA LYS A 68 -8.58 -16.75 -1.48
C LYS A 68 -8.38 -15.34 -0.89
N LEU A 69 -7.94 -15.26 0.36
CA LEU A 69 -7.68 -13.96 1.02
C LEU A 69 -6.47 -13.24 0.41
N LEU A 70 -5.46 -13.99 -0.06
CA LEU A 70 -4.30 -13.43 -0.75
C LEU A 70 -4.67 -12.82 -2.11
N ILE A 71 -5.55 -13.47 -2.88
CA ILE A 71 -6.07 -12.92 -4.14
C ILE A 71 -6.83 -11.62 -3.91
N VAL A 72 -7.72 -11.59 -2.91
CA VAL A 72 -8.43 -10.36 -2.51
C VAL A 72 -7.44 -9.27 -2.11
N SER A 73 -6.37 -9.63 -1.39
CA SER A 73 -5.33 -8.69 -0.99
C SER A 73 -4.59 -8.09 -2.19
N ILE A 74 -4.30 -8.89 -3.24
CA ILE A 74 -3.71 -8.38 -4.49
C ILE A 74 -4.64 -7.39 -5.19
N ILE A 75 -5.94 -7.71 -5.29
CA ILE A 75 -6.92 -6.82 -5.93
C ILE A 75 -6.95 -5.47 -5.22
N ILE A 76 -7.01 -5.46 -3.89
CA ILE A 76 -7.00 -4.23 -3.10
C ILE A 76 -5.67 -3.47 -3.30
N LEU A 77 -4.54 -4.18 -3.31
CA LEU A 77 -3.21 -3.56 -3.53
C LEU A 77 -3.11 -2.90 -4.92
N ILE A 78 -3.70 -3.51 -5.95
CA ILE A 78 -3.78 -2.94 -7.31
C ILE A 78 -4.64 -1.67 -7.31
N ILE A 79 -5.80 -1.69 -6.66
CA ILE A 79 -6.67 -0.49 -6.53
C ILE A 79 -5.90 0.64 -5.84
N LEU A 80 -5.23 0.34 -4.72
CA LEU A 80 -4.41 1.30 -3.99
C LEU A 80 -3.25 1.83 -4.84
N PHE A 81 -2.63 0.99 -5.67
CA PHE A 81 -1.60 1.41 -6.62
C PHE A 81 -2.15 2.41 -7.64
N ILE A 82 -3.30 2.11 -8.27
CA ILE A 82 -3.93 3.00 -9.25
C ILE A 82 -4.30 4.34 -8.60
N LEU A 83 -4.91 4.34 -7.41
CA LEU A 83 -5.26 5.57 -6.70
C LEU A 83 -4.04 6.43 -6.38
N THR A 84 -2.93 5.81 -5.99
CA THR A 84 -1.67 6.51 -5.69
C THR A 84 -1.03 7.07 -6.95
N LEU A 85 -1.10 6.33 -8.06
CA LEU A 85 -0.62 6.77 -9.35
C LEU A 85 -1.41 7.98 -9.87
N VAL A 86 -2.74 7.92 -9.80
CA VAL A 86 -3.62 9.05 -10.17
C VAL A 86 -3.30 10.28 -9.31
N LYS A 87 -3.22 10.11 -7.98
CA LYS A 87 -2.87 11.19 -7.05
C LYS A 87 -1.49 11.79 -7.37
N SER A 88 -0.50 10.96 -7.68
CA SER A 88 0.85 11.43 -8.00
C SER A 88 0.85 12.26 -9.29
N ILE A 89 0.10 11.84 -10.31
CA ILE A 89 -0.03 12.57 -11.58
C ILE A 89 -0.74 13.91 -11.38
N THR A 90 -1.82 13.95 -10.58
CA THR A 90 -2.54 15.20 -10.30
C THR A 90 -1.65 16.19 -9.56
N GLU A 91 -0.91 15.75 -8.53
CA GLU A 91 0.02 16.60 -7.78
C GLU A 91 1.13 17.17 -8.67
N ILE A 92 1.69 16.35 -9.59
CA ILE A 92 2.70 16.80 -10.56
C ILE A 92 2.15 17.86 -11.51
N ASN A 93 0.91 17.68 -11.97
CA ASN A 93 0.25 18.65 -12.87
C ASN A 93 -0.06 19.98 -12.17
N GLU A 94 -0.52 19.93 -10.91
CA GLU A 94 -0.87 21.13 -10.13
C GLU A 94 0.35 21.96 -9.73
N LEU A 95 1.48 21.32 -9.40
CA LEU A 95 2.70 22.03 -8.99
C LEU A 95 3.41 22.71 -10.17
N GLY A 96 3.08 22.35 -11.41
CA GLY A 96 3.69 22.88 -12.63
C GLY A 96 5.18 22.53 -12.76
N LEU A 97 5.66 22.30 -13.99
CA LEU A 97 7.05 21.89 -14.31
C LEU A 97 8.17 22.80 -13.73
N ARG A 98 7.85 23.97 -13.17
CA ARG A 98 8.82 24.99 -12.73
C ARG A 98 9.18 24.97 -11.24
N LEU A 99 8.39 24.30 -10.39
CA LEU A 99 8.61 24.22 -8.93
C LEU A 99 8.88 22.79 -8.42
N ILE A 100 8.92 21.81 -9.33
CA ILE A 100 9.08 20.42 -8.91
C ILE A 100 10.50 20.19 -8.43
N ARG A 101 10.65 20.12 -7.10
CA ARG A 101 11.85 19.62 -6.46
C ARG A 101 12.00 18.14 -6.83
N THR A 102 13.13 17.77 -7.42
CA THR A 102 13.47 16.38 -7.80
C THR A 102 13.26 15.39 -6.65
N GLU A 103 13.43 15.84 -5.41
CA GLU A 103 13.13 15.11 -4.17
C GLU A 103 11.68 14.57 -4.13
N TRP A 104 10.69 15.38 -4.50
CA TRP A 104 9.27 14.98 -4.46
C TRP A 104 8.93 13.93 -5.51
N ILE A 105 9.46 14.07 -6.72
CA ILE A 105 9.31 13.05 -7.77
C ILE A 105 9.94 11.74 -7.32
N ALA A 106 11.16 11.80 -6.76
CA ALA A 106 11.87 10.61 -6.30
C ALA A 106 11.07 9.86 -5.21
N ILE A 107 10.45 10.58 -4.27
CA ILE A 107 9.57 9.98 -3.25
C ILE A 107 8.38 9.27 -3.90
N ARG A 108 7.68 9.92 -4.84
CA ARG A 108 6.51 9.35 -5.52
C ARG A 108 6.86 8.12 -6.36
N ILE A 109 7.97 8.17 -7.11
CA ILE A 109 8.46 7.01 -7.87
C ILE A 109 8.81 5.87 -6.92
N THR A 110 9.49 6.16 -5.80
CA THR A 110 9.85 5.15 -4.81
C THR A 110 8.61 4.49 -4.20
N GLU A 111 7.57 5.28 -3.88
CA GLU A 111 6.30 4.76 -3.37
C GLU A 111 5.61 3.83 -4.38
N LEU A 112 5.62 4.18 -5.67
CA LEU A 112 5.08 3.36 -6.75
C LEU A 112 5.88 2.07 -6.95
N VAL A 113 7.22 2.16 -6.95
CA VAL A 113 8.11 0.99 -7.06
C VAL A 113 7.86 0.04 -5.89
N LEU A 114 7.79 0.56 -4.66
CA LEU A 114 7.55 -0.25 -3.46
C LEU A 114 6.21 -1.01 -3.55
N ARG A 115 5.15 -0.35 -4.00
CA ARG A 115 3.84 -0.98 -4.23
C ARG A 115 3.89 -2.07 -5.31
N LEU A 116 4.59 -1.82 -6.43
CA LEU A 116 4.80 -2.83 -7.47
C LEU A 116 5.59 -4.04 -6.96
N THR A 117 6.64 -3.79 -6.19
CA THR A 117 7.41 -4.86 -5.53
C THR A 117 6.51 -5.70 -4.62
N GLY A 118 5.63 -5.06 -3.84
CA GLY A 118 4.62 -5.75 -3.04
C GLY A 118 3.70 -6.65 -3.85
N ILE A 119 3.15 -6.15 -4.96
CA ILE A 119 2.28 -6.93 -5.88
C ILE A 119 3.04 -8.14 -6.42
N SER A 120 4.25 -7.92 -6.95
CA SER A 120 5.06 -9.00 -7.53
C SER A 120 5.42 -10.08 -6.50
N THR A 121 5.75 -9.68 -5.27
CA THR A 121 6.12 -10.60 -4.19
C THR A 121 4.90 -11.43 -3.74
N LEU A 122 3.72 -10.82 -3.66
CA LEU A 122 2.46 -11.51 -3.37
C LEU A 122 2.10 -12.52 -4.46
N MET A 123 2.29 -12.17 -5.73
CA MET A 123 2.06 -13.09 -6.86
C MET A 123 2.98 -14.31 -6.78
N VAL A 124 4.28 -14.10 -6.58
CA VAL A 124 5.26 -15.19 -6.42
C VAL A 124 4.88 -16.10 -5.25
N TYR A 125 4.46 -15.51 -4.13
CA TYR A 125 4.03 -16.25 -2.95
C TYR A 125 2.79 -17.14 -3.21
N ILE A 126 1.79 -16.62 -3.93
CA ILE A 126 0.60 -17.40 -4.32
C ILE A 126 0.98 -18.56 -5.25
N ILE A 127 1.83 -18.32 -6.25
CA ILE A 127 2.28 -19.36 -7.18
C ILE A 127 2.97 -20.48 -6.39
N GLN A 128 3.83 -20.13 -5.44
CA GLN A 128 4.55 -21.09 -4.62
C GLN A 128 3.61 -21.89 -3.70
N LEU A 129 2.64 -21.23 -3.06
CA LEU A 129 1.60 -21.91 -2.27
C LEU A 129 0.78 -22.91 -3.11
N LYS A 130 0.48 -22.55 -4.35
CA LYS A 130 -0.26 -23.42 -5.27
C LYS A 130 0.57 -24.66 -5.65
N GLN A 131 1.86 -24.48 -5.93
CA GLN A 131 2.78 -25.58 -6.25
C GLN A 131 2.90 -26.57 -5.08
N ASP A 132 3.10 -26.07 -3.86
CA ASP A 132 3.20 -26.91 -2.66
C ASP A 132 1.91 -27.70 -2.42
N TYR A 133 0.74 -27.11 -2.67
CA TYR A 133 -0.54 -27.81 -2.55
C TYR A 133 -0.68 -28.97 -3.56
N TYR A 134 -0.19 -28.80 -4.79
CA TYR A 134 -0.23 -29.88 -5.78
C TYR A 134 0.75 -31.01 -5.45
N LEU A 135 1.95 -30.69 -4.95
CA LEU A 135 2.95 -31.69 -4.57
C LEU A 135 2.52 -32.58 -3.41
N ILE A 136 1.71 -32.06 -2.49
CA ILE A 136 1.21 -32.83 -1.33
C ILE A 136 0.06 -33.78 -1.74
N ASN A 137 -0.67 -33.47 -2.80
CA ASN A 137 -1.87 -34.21 -3.23
C ASN A 137 -1.65 -35.10 -4.46
N SER A 138 -0.41 -35.21 -4.95
CA SER A 138 0.02 -36.10 -6.04
C SER A 138 0.76 -37.32 -5.50
#